data_AF-A0A8T3BUF3-F1
#
_entry.id   AF-A0A8T3BUF3-F1
#
_cell.length_a   1.000
_cell.length_b   1.000
_cell.length_c   1.000
_cell.angle_alpha   90.00
_cell.angle_beta   90.00
_cell.angle_gamma   90.00
#
_symmetry.space_group_name_H-M   'P 1'
#
loop_
_entity.id
_entity.type
_entity.pdbx_description
1 polymer ?
#
loop_
_entity_poly.entity_id
_entity_poly.type
_entity_poly.pdbx_seq_one_letter_code
_entity_poly.pdbx_strand_id
1 'polypeptide(L)' 'MVEAREDEGWETPKKMSCRIPSEIPCPPPPRKRSSPAPGKGREPPKGGYFQPPDLEALFALTPRSEACA' A
#
# COMPACT_ATOMS: atom_id res chain seq x y z
N MET A 1 15.67 -38.90 27.91
CA MET A 1 14.24 -38.55 27.85
C MET A 1 14.18 -37.28 27.01
N VAL A 2 13.81 -37.39 25.74
CA VAL A 2 13.73 -36.24 24.84
C VAL A 2 12.26 -35.86 24.79
N GLU A 3 11.95 -34.69 25.37
CA GLU A 3 10.63 -34.07 25.35
C GLU A 3 10.11 -34.02 23.91
N ALA A 4 8.93 -34.59 23.66
CA ALA A 4 8.28 -34.56 22.36
C ALA A 4 7.88 -33.12 22.05
N ARG A 5 8.36 -32.60 20.91
CA ARG A 5 8.09 -31.24 20.44
C ARG A 5 6.58 -31.06 20.23
N GLU A 6 5.99 -30.06 20.87
CA GLU A 6 4.56 -29.67 20.79
C GLU A 6 4.13 -29.11 19.41
N ASP A 7 4.94 -29.31 18.37
CA ASP A 7 4.77 -28.67 17.05
C ASP A 7 4.05 -29.55 16.01
N GLU A 8 3.65 -30.79 16.37
CA GLU A 8 3.08 -31.77 15.44
C GLU A 8 1.71 -31.37 14.84
N GLY A 9 1.14 -30.23 15.27
CA GLY A 9 -0.07 -29.63 14.71
C GLY A 9 0.13 -28.37 13.88
N TRP A 10 1.36 -27.86 13.76
CA TRP A 10 1.67 -26.57 13.10
C TRP A 10 2.38 -26.73 11.76
N GLU A 11 2.48 -27.96 11.25
CA GLU A 11 3.06 -28.23 9.94
C GLU A 11 2.06 -28.01 8.79
N THR A 12 2.56 -27.45 7.68
CA THR A 12 1.81 -27.35 6.43
C THR A 12 1.39 -28.74 5.92
N PRO A 13 0.10 -28.98 5.61
CA PRO A 13 -0.36 -30.27 5.10
C PRO A 13 0.37 -30.71 3.82
N LYS A 14 1.00 -31.90 3.87
CA LYS A 14 1.81 -32.47 2.77
C LYS A 14 0.98 -33.18 1.69
N LYS A 15 -0.31 -33.38 1.92
CA LYS A 15 -1.22 -34.07 0.98
C LYS A 15 -1.43 -33.22 -0.28
N MET A 16 -1.36 -33.85 -1.45
CA MET A 16 -1.50 -33.15 -2.74
C MET A 16 -2.84 -32.42 -2.88
N SER A 17 -3.91 -32.95 -2.29
CA SER A 17 -5.24 -32.32 -2.26
C SER A 17 -5.28 -30.97 -1.52
N CYS A 18 -4.32 -30.72 -0.62
CA CYS A 18 -4.23 -29.49 0.17
C CYS A 18 -3.19 -28.52 -0.38
N ARG A 19 -2.45 -28.89 -1.44
CA ARG A 19 -1.40 -28.06 -2.03
C ARG A 19 -2.02 -26.98 -2.89
N ILE A 20 -1.56 -25.74 -2.73
CA ILE A 20 -1.94 -24.64 -3.62
C ILE A 20 -1.47 -25.00 -5.04
N PRO A 21 -2.33 -24.88 -6.08
CA PRO A 21 -1.93 -25.09 -7.46
C PRO A 21 -0.71 -24.23 -7.81
N SER A 22 0.28 -24.83 -8.46
CA SER A 22 1.54 -24.15 -8.83
C SER A 22 1.36 -23.05 -9.87
N GLU A 23 0.27 -23.11 -10.64
CA GLU A 23 0.02 -22.27 -11.81
C GLU A 23 -1.31 -21.54 -11.65
N ILE A 24 -1.37 -20.60 -10.71
CA ILE A 24 -2.43 -19.58 -10.73
C ILE A 24 -1.85 -18.40 -11.49
N PRO A 25 -2.32 -18.09 -12.71
CA PRO A 25 -1.84 -16.91 -13.43
C PRO A 25 -2.16 -15.67 -12.60
N CYS A 26 -1.18 -14.78 -12.46
CA CYS A 26 -1.42 -13.50 -11.82
C CYS A 26 -2.59 -12.79 -12.52
N PRO A 27 -3.50 -12.14 -11.79
CA PRO A 27 -4.49 -11.30 -12.42
C PRO A 27 -3.78 -10.23 -13.27
N PRO A 28 -4.41 -9.79 -14.37
CA PRO A 28 -3.83 -8.75 -15.22
C PRO A 28 -3.56 -7.48 -14.38
N PRO A 29 -2.52 -6.71 -14.72
CA PRO A 29 -2.19 -5.50 -13.98
C PRO A 29 -3.36 -4.52 -14.00
N PRO A 30 -3.61 -3.79 -12.90
CA PRO A 30 -4.64 -2.76 -12.87
C PRO A 30 -4.35 -1.73 -13.96
N ARG A 31 -5.40 -1.34 -14.70
CA ARG A 31 -5.26 -0.32 -15.75
C ARG A 31 -4.87 1.01 -15.12
N LYS A 32 -3.79 1.62 -15.63
CA LYS A 32 -3.43 2.99 -15.28
C LYS A 32 -4.62 3.89 -15.59
N ARG A 33 -5.16 4.59 -14.58
CA ARG A 33 -6.15 5.64 -14.82
C ARG A 33 -5.48 6.73 -15.66
N SER A 34 -6.21 7.28 -16.64
CA SER A 34 -5.72 8.45 -17.36
C SER A 34 -5.35 9.52 -16.34
N SER A 35 -4.16 10.08 -16.49
CA SER A 35 -3.83 11.31 -15.76
C SER A 35 -4.84 12.37 -16.19
N PRO A 36 -5.29 13.23 -15.25
CA PRO A 36 -5.96 14.45 -15.65
C PRO A 36 -5.14 15.17 -16.73
N ALA A 37 -5.82 15.87 -17.65
CA ALA A 37 -5.15 16.69 -18.63
C ALA A 37 -4.14 17.64 -17.94
N PRO A 38 -3.01 17.99 -18.58
CA PRO A 38 -2.09 18.97 -18.04
C PRO A 38 -2.86 20.24 -17.66
N GLY A 39 -2.72 20.70 -16.41
CA GLY A 39 -3.45 21.85 -15.85
C GLY A 39 -4.80 21.52 -15.20
N LYS A 40 -5.35 20.30 -15.35
CA LYS A 40 -6.56 19.88 -14.64
C LYS A 40 -6.15 19.22 -13.31
N GLY A 41 -6.04 20.01 -12.26
CA GLY A 41 -5.85 19.47 -10.90
C GLY A 41 -6.92 18.44 -10.56
N ARG A 42 -6.59 17.45 -9.72
CA ARG A 42 -7.60 16.55 -9.15
C ARG A 42 -8.50 17.40 -8.25
N GLU A 43 -9.81 17.25 -8.40
CA GLU A 43 -10.77 17.84 -7.46
C GLU A 43 -10.46 17.32 -6.05
N PRO A 44 -10.57 18.17 -5.01
CA PRO A 44 -10.56 17.69 -3.63
C PRO A 44 -11.58 16.56 -3.41
N PRO A 45 -11.32 15.63 -2.48
CA PRO A 45 -12.31 14.66 -2.03
C PRO A 45 -13.60 15.37 -1.62
N LYS A 46 -14.75 14.72 -1.78
CA LYS A 46 -16.07 15.27 -1.45
C LYS A 46 -16.20 15.76 0.00
N GLY A 47 -15.41 15.21 0.91
CA GLY A 47 -15.34 15.60 2.33
C GLY A 47 -14.20 16.57 2.66
N GLY A 48 -13.56 17.15 1.65
CA GLY A 48 -12.31 17.89 1.81
C GLY A 48 -11.12 16.99 2.07
N TYR A 49 -9.94 17.58 2.08
CA TYR A 49 -8.75 16.93 2.62
C TYR A 49 -8.75 17.05 4.15
N PHE A 50 -8.10 16.11 4.82
CA PHE A 50 -7.88 16.23 6.26
C PHE A 50 -7.05 17.49 6.56
N GLN A 51 -7.60 18.39 7.36
CA GLN A 51 -6.95 19.62 7.82
C GLN A 51 -6.64 19.50 9.31
N PRO A 52 -5.52 18.86 9.70
CA PRO A 52 -5.08 18.88 11.08
C PRO A 52 -4.63 20.30 11.46
N PRO A 53 -4.85 20.73 12.72
CA PRO A 53 -4.64 22.11 13.15
C PRO A 53 -3.17 22.59 13.17
N ASP A 54 -2.22 21.77 12.71
CA ASP A 54 -0.78 22.01 12.85
C ASP A 54 -0.02 22.06 11.51
N LEU A 55 -0.61 21.66 10.38
CA LEU A 55 0.15 21.66 9.10
C LEU A 55 0.66 23.04 8.71
N GLU A 56 -0.15 24.09 8.89
CA GLU A 56 0.26 25.45 8.56
C GLU A 56 1.41 25.93 9.46
N ALA A 57 1.47 25.48 10.72
CA ALA A 57 2.57 25.84 11.62
C ALA A 57 3.90 25.20 11.17
N LEU A 58 3.86 24.00 10.59
CA LEU A 58 5.06 23.35 10.04
C LEU A 58 5.64 24.09 8.82
N PHE A 59 4.78 24.66 7.97
CA PHE A 59 5.20 25.39 6.77
C PHE A 59 5.39 26.90 7.00
N ALA A 60 4.78 27.48 8.04
CA ALA A 60 4.93 28.89 8.39
C ALA A 60 6.36 29.26 8.84
N LEU A 61 7.15 28.28 9.29
CA LEU A 61 8.45 28.53 9.89
C LEU A 61 9.56 28.82 8.87
N THR A 62 9.40 28.50 7.59
CA THR A 62 10.42 28.82 6.58
C THR A 62 9.84 29.02 5.18
N PRO A 63 10.02 30.19 4.53
CA PRO A 63 9.94 30.25 3.08
C PRO A 63 11.08 29.39 2.51
N ARG A 64 10.74 28.23 1.97
CA ARG A 64 11.70 27.41 1.22
C ARG A 64 12.04 28.16 -0.06
N SER A 65 13.27 28.65 -0.19
CA SER A 65 13.78 29.12 -1.47
C SER A 65 13.74 27.96 -2.46
N GLU A 66 12.87 28.04 -3.46
CA GLU A 66 12.95 27.15 -4.61
C GLU A 66 14.28 27.43 -5.32
N ALA A 67 15.12 26.41 -5.47
CA ALA A 67 16.25 26.50 -6.38
C ALA A 67 15.70 26.30 -7.79
N CYS A 68 15.75 27.36 -8.61
CA CYS A 68 15.48 27.23 -10.04
C CYS A 68 16.50 26.28 -10.67
N ALA A 69 16.01 25.37 -11.52
CA ALA A 69 16.82 24.58 -12.42
C ALA A 69 16.93 25.29 -13.78
#